data_AF-A0A497GXF1-F1
#
_entry.id   AF-A0A497GXF1-F1
#
_cell.length_a   1.000
_cell.length_b   1.000
_cell.length_c   1.000
_cell.angle_alpha   90.00
_cell.angle_beta   90.00
_cell.angle_gamma   90.00
#
_symmetry.space_group_name_H-M   'P 1'
#
loop_
_entity.id
_entity.type
_entity.pdbx_description
1 polymer ?
#
loop_
_entity_poly.entity_id
_entity_poly.type
_entity_poly.pdbx_seq_one_letter_code
_entity_poly.pdbx_strand_id
1 'polypeptide(L)'
;MNDMKNIGILAIAIITMIFLSSCSGLDLSKVSDEDMERIADKAIVCNAPYMRFGTGCCLDQNSNAICDNDESLEASEKNFETDVEEGEVETGEETVKENQEEVKTATEKKSPSFSSSFDLSEFPDFLILKGTDVFDGVIVIGDDNSAGAFNGAYDIIDELSAEGYNVGSLKTASDILGDEFSLNLITIGNPCENDVTASIMGNPKNCDSGFEKGKAFIRLYENGDNIAVVVAGGNSDDTWVAANMLLEPDKYGIKGSETILITEGKLSNFWTEPEVTGDEPEEAYKPKQPLSSSVDLSNYPDFFGNVENVLNAIMVVYDDPQEAMPYAIIGQALSDEGFEIGSGKTPNQVSDPFGINLITMGNPCENAVTASIMGNPKVCDAGFVSGKGMIRIVQNGDYVAVVVAGKDRKDTWEASKILANHDKYNLKGTTIYTDTASKSVIPEDEYWGEGEAEAEAESE
;
A
#
# COMPACT_ATOMS: atom_id res chain seq x y z
N MET A 1 18.46 -35.80 -65.17
CA MET A 1 18.32 -34.44 -64.62
C MET A 1 16.99 -34.17 -63.91
N ASN A 2 15.93 -34.98 -64.11
CA ASN A 2 14.65 -34.79 -63.41
C ASN A 2 14.65 -35.35 -61.96
N ASP A 3 15.49 -36.34 -61.64
CA ASP A 3 15.51 -36.92 -60.28
C ASP A 3 16.16 -36.01 -59.23
N MET A 4 17.08 -35.11 -59.61
CA MET A 4 17.67 -34.15 -58.67
C MET A 4 16.69 -33.03 -58.25
N LYS A 5 15.67 -32.73 -59.07
CA LYS A 5 14.65 -31.72 -58.71
C LYS A 5 13.68 -32.24 -57.65
N ASN A 6 13.33 -33.53 -57.70
CA ASN A 6 12.37 -34.12 -56.78
C ASN A 6 12.96 -34.30 -55.36
N ILE A 7 14.27 -34.55 -55.25
CA ILE A 7 14.96 -34.63 -53.95
C ILE A 7 14.99 -33.26 -53.26
N GLY A 8 15.19 -32.17 -54.01
CA GLY A 8 15.19 -30.81 -53.45
C GLY A 8 13.83 -30.38 -52.90
N ILE A 9 12.74 -30.70 -53.60
CA ILE A 9 11.38 -30.36 -53.15
C ILE A 9 11.00 -31.16 -51.89
N LEU A 10 11.41 -32.43 -51.82
CA LEU A 10 11.15 -33.27 -50.63
C LEU A 10 11.93 -32.77 -49.40
N ALA A 11 13.19 -32.37 -49.59
CA ALA A 11 14.02 -31.83 -48.51
C ALA A 11 13.46 -30.52 -47.94
N ILE A 12 12.97 -29.62 -48.81
CA ILE A 12 12.34 -28.36 -48.38
C ILE A 12 11.04 -28.66 -47.61
N ALA A 13 10.18 -29.56 -48.11
CA ALA A 13 8.93 -29.91 -47.43
C ALA A 13 9.15 -30.50 -46.02
N ILE A 14 10.19 -31.32 -45.86
CA ILE A 14 10.57 -31.90 -44.56
C ILE A 14 11.05 -30.82 -43.59
N ILE A 15 11.89 -29.88 -44.07
CA ILE A 15 12.37 -28.76 -43.24
C ILE A 15 11.19 -27.87 -42.80
N THR A 16 10.24 -27.58 -43.69
CA THR A 16 9.06 -26.77 -43.34
C THR A 16 8.17 -27.47 -42.31
N MET A 17 8.00 -28.80 -42.38
CA MET A 17 7.26 -29.57 -41.35
C MET A 17 7.96 -29.57 -39.99
N ILE A 18 9.30 -29.58 -39.95
CA ILE A 18 10.06 -29.49 -38.70
C ILE A 18 9.86 -28.12 -38.05
N PHE A 19 9.88 -27.03 -38.83
CA PHE A 19 9.62 -25.69 -38.29
C PHE A 19 8.17 -25.52 -37.81
N LEU A 20 7.18 -26.06 -38.53
CA LEU A 20 5.77 -25.97 -38.13
C LEU A 20 5.41 -26.82 -36.91
N SER A 21 6.16 -27.88 -36.59
CA SER A 21 5.93 -28.72 -35.41
C SER A 21 6.68 -28.25 -34.16
N SER A 22 7.57 -27.26 -34.29
CA SER A 22 8.39 -26.75 -33.18
C SER A 22 7.73 -25.59 -32.39
N CYS A 23 6.58 -25.07 -32.82
CA CYS A 23 5.90 -23.96 -32.15
C CYS A 23 4.79 -24.38 -31.17
N SER A 24 4.47 -25.67 -31.03
CA SER A 24 3.35 -26.14 -30.18
C SER A 24 3.76 -26.60 -28.78
N GLY A 25 4.91 -26.16 -28.26
CA GLY A 25 5.40 -26.56 -26.94
C GLY A 25 6.30 -25.53 -26.26
N LEU A 26 6.18 -24.26 -26.64
CA LEU A 26 6.86 -23.17 -25.95
C LEU A 26 6.04 -22.86 -24.69
N ASP A 27 6.44 -23.50 -23.59
CA ASP A 27 5.82 -23.39 -22.29
C ASP A 27 6.18 -22.02 -21.68
N LEU A 28 5.38 -21.02 -22.02
CA LEU A 28 5.52 -19.65 -21.51
C LEU A 28 5.29 -19.56 -19.99
N SER A 29 4.78 -20.62 -19.35
CA SER A 29 4.63 -20.69 -17.89
C SER A 29 5.97 -20.76 -17.13
N LYS A 30 7.09 -20.95 -17.83
CA LYS A 30 8.43 -21.01 -17.24
C LYS A 30 9.27 -19.75 -17.44
N VAL A 31 8.72 -18.74 -18.10
CA VAL A 31 9.36 -17.42 -18.14
C VAL A 31 8.95 -16.73 -16.86
N SER A 32 9.89 -16.47 -15.95
CA SER A 32 9.57 -15.70 -14.74
C SER A 32 9.22 -14.27 -15.13
N ASP A 33 8.42 -13.60 -14.29
CA ASP A 33 8.00 -12.23 -14.54
C ASP A 33 9.23 -11.28 -14.63
N GLU A 34 10.33 -11.57 -13.93
CA GLU A 34 11.58 -10.79 -14.08
C GLU A 34 12.23 -10.93 -15.46
N ASP A 35 12.15 -12.11 -16.09
CA ASP A 35 12.69 -12.30 -17.43
C ASP A 35 11.79 -11.65 -18.50
N MET A 36 10.47 -11.55 -18.26
CA MET A 36 9.58 -10.74 -19.10
C MET A 36 9.89 -9.24 -18.97
N GLU A 37 10.13 -8.74 -17.76
CA GLU A 37 10.48 -7.34 -17.52
C GLU A 37 11.81 -6.97 -18.20
N ARG A 38 12.83 -7.84 -18.13
CA ARG A 38 14.12 -7.65 -18.83
C ARG A 38 14.02 -7.66 -20.35
N ILE A 39 13.05 -8.38 -20.92
CA ILE A 39 12.80 -8.41 -22.37
C ILE A 39 12.02 -7.17 -22.80
N ALA A 40 11.02 -6.75 -22.02
CA ALA A 40 10.27 -5.51 -22.25
C ALA A 40 11.20 -4.28 -22.20
N ASP A 41 12.14 -4.26 -21.24
CA ASP A 41 13.14 -3.21 -21.06
C ASP A 41 14.07 -3.00 -22.27
N LYS A 42 14.25 -4.02 -23.10
CA LYS A 42 15.12 -3.97 -24.29
C LYS A 42 14.34 -3.75 -25.58
N ALA A 43 13.01 -3.86 -25.57
CA ALA A 43 12.19 -3.82 -26.77
C ALA A 43 11.76 -2.40 -27.17
N ILE A 44 11.78 -1.45 -26.23
CA ILE A 44 11.26 -0.09 -26.47
C ILE A 44 12.40 0.84 -26.84
N VAL A 45 12.55 1.08 -28.14
CA VAL A 45 13.47 2.08 -28.69
C VAL A 45 12.68 3.36 -29.00
N CYS A 46 12.87 4.38 -28.18
CA CYS A 46 12.34 5.72 -28.44
C CYS A 46 13.29 6.46 -29.39
N ASN A 47 12.80 6.82 -30.58
CA ASN A 47 13.56 7.66 -31.50
C ASN A 47 13.42 9.13 -31.09
N ALA A 48 14.50 9.90 -31.12
CA ALA A 48 14.44 11.35 -30.91
C ALA A 48 13.34 11.99 -31.79
N PRO A 49 12.51 12.91 -31.26
CA PRO A 49 12.65 13.61 -29.97
C PRO A 49 11.95 12.92 -28.78
N TYR A 50 11.70 11.61 -28.83
CA TYR A 50 11.08 10.90 -27.72
C TYR A 50 12.12 10.27 -26.80
N MET A 51 11.91 10.38 -25.49
CA MET A 51 12.70 9.71 -24.45
C MET A 51 11.90 8.58 -23.79
N ARG A 52 12.59 7.66 -23.13
CA ARG A 52 11.96 6.54 -22.42
C ARG A 52 11.42 7.04 -21.08
N PHE A 53 10.16 6.78 -20.79
CA PHE A 53 9.51 7.07 -19.51
C PHE A 53 8.61 5.89 -19.13
N GLY A 54 8.95 5.20 -18.03
CA GLY A 54 8.32 3.95 -17.62
C GLY A 54 8.37 2.86 -18.71
N THR A 55 7.19 2.34 -19.03
CA THR A 55 6.96 1.32 -20.08
C THR A 55 6.69 1.93 -21.47
N GLY A 56 6.88 3.23 -21.66
CA GLY A 56 6.56 3.95 -22.89
C GLY A 56 7.62 4.96 -23.36
N CYS A 57 7.28 5.67 -24.45
CA CYS A 57 8.06 6.79 -24.97
C CYS A 57 7.27 8.09 -24.77
N CYS A 58 7.87 9.08 -24.11
CA CYS A 58 7.30 10.43 -23.98
C CYS A 58 8.06 11.43 -24.83
N LEU A 59 7.42 12.54 -25.20
CA LEU A 59 8.04 13.60 -26.00
C LEU A 59 8.96 14.45 -25.10
N ASP A 60 10.20 14.65 -25.53
CA ASP A 60 11.19 15.53 -24.90
C ASP A 60 11.79 16.43 -26.00
N GLN A 61 11.04 17.48 -26.33
CA GLN A 61 11.32 18.30 -27.50
C GLN A 61 12.57 19.16 -27.31
N ASN A 62 12.96 19.45 -26.07
CA ASN A 62 14.14 20.23 -25.73
C ASN A 62 15.34 19.38 -25.26
N SER A 63 15.19 18.06 -25.21
CA SER A 63 16.24 17.09 -24.83
C SER A 63 16.78 17.29 -23.41
N ASN A 64 15.92 17.69 -22.48
CA ASN A 64 16.29 17.91 -21.08
C ASN A 64 16.06 16.66 -20.18
N ALA A 65 15.61 15.55 -20.77
CA ALA A 65 15.25 14.32 -20.09
C ALA A 65 14.05 14.45 -19.12
N ILE A 66 13.12 15.36 -19.44
CA ILE A 66 11.81 15.51 -18.80
C ILE A 66 10.76 15.42 -19.90
N CYS A 67 9.65 14.73 -19.65
CA CYS A 67 8.55 14.71 -20.62
C CYS A 67 7.94 16.13 -20.73
N ASP A 68 7.74 16.65 -21.93
CA ASP A 68 7.27 18.04 -22.16
C ASP A 68 5.94 18.36 -21.43
N ASN A 69 5.12 17.34 -21.16
CA ASN A 69 3.88 17.50 -20.40
C ASN A 69 4.12 17.86 -18.92
N ASP A 70 5.23 17.38 -18.35
CA ASP A 70 5.58 17.52 -16.93
C ASP A 70 6.32 18.85 -16.66
N GLU A 71 6.90 19.47 -17.70
CA GLU A 71 7.56 20.78 -17.59
C GLU A 71 6.60 21.92 -17.19
N SER A 72 5.30 21.73 -17.41
CA SER A 72 4.30 22.77 -17.15
C SER A 72 3.99 22.99 -15.66
N LEU A 73 4.39 22.06 -14.79
CA LEU A 73 4.10 22.12 -13.35
C LEU A 73 5.12 22.96 -12.55
N GLU A 74 6.36 23.08 -13.00
CA GLU A 74 7.40 23.81 -12.23
C GLU A 74 7.38 25.34 -12.46
N ALA A 75 6.62 25.84 -13.45
CA ALA A 75 6.59 27.26 -13.77
C ALA A 75 5.74 28.12 -12.81
N SER A 76 4.95 27.52 -11.92
CA SER A 76 4.06 28.27 -11.00
C SER A 76 4.64 28.56 -9.61
N GLU A 77 5.76 27.97 -9.20
CA GLU A 77 6.25 28.11 -7.81
C GLU A 77 7.24 29.27 -7.57
N LYS A 78 7.61 30.04 -8.60
CA LYS A 78 8.68 31.06 -8.47
C LYS A 78 8.26 32.51 -8.19
N ASN A 79 7.01 32.77 -7.82
CA ASN A 79 6.53 34.14 -7.52
C ASN A 79 5.90 34.30 -6.13
N PHE A 80 6.53 33.79 -5.08
CA PHE A 80 6.15 34.19 -3.71
C PHE A 80 7.37 34.38 -2.81
N GLU A 81 8.04 35.51 -2.96
CA GLU A 81 8.88 36.05 -1.89
C GLU A 81 8.98 37.58 -1.98
N THR A 82 8.98 38.19 -0.78
CA THR A 82 9.26 39.59 -0.41
C THR A 82 8.22 40.67 -0.75
N ASP A 83 7.38 41.03 0.22
CA ASP A 83 7.58 42.23 1.06
C ASP A 83 6.35 42.45 1.97
N VAL A 84 6.50 42.21 3.28
CA VAL A 84 5.51 42.62 4.30
C VAL A 84 6.16 43.70 5.16
N GLU A 85 5.94 44.95 4.77
CA GLU A 85 6.05 46.10 5.68
C GLU A 85 4.78 46.21 6.53
N GLU A 86 4.96 46.35 7.84
CA GLU A 86 3.89 46.67 8.79
C GLU A 86 3.28 48.05 8.47
N GLY A 87 2.00 48.06 8.09
CA GLY A 87 1.22 49.28 7.86
C GLY A 87 -0.19 49.13 8.43
N GLU A 88 -0.55 50.02 9.35
CA GLU A 88 -1.86 50.16 9.97
C GLU A 88 -2.98 50.34 8.91
N VAL A 89 -4.03 49.53 8.99
CA VAL A 89 -5.19 49.63 8.08
C VAL A 89 -6.33 50.37 8.77
N GLU A 90 -6.51 51.64 8.38
CA GLU A 90 -7.76 52.37 8.52
C GLU A 90 -8.83 51.81 7.57
N THR A 91 -10.04 51.69 8.09
CA THR A 91 -11.26 51.28 7.38
C THR A 91 -11.69 52.32 6.36
N GLY A 92 -11.73 51.95 5.08
CA GLY A 92 -12.35 52.72 4.01
C GLY A 92 -13.21 51.83 3.10
N GLU A 93 -14.52 52.07 3.09
CA GLU A 93 -15.45 51.59 2.07
C GLU A 93 -15.05 52.12 0.69
N GLU A 94 -14.83 51.26 -0.30
CA GLU A 94 -15.03 51.66 -1.68
C GLU A 94 -15.59 50.54 -2.55
N THR A 95 -16.43 50.97 -3.49
CA THR A 95 -17.33 50.20 -4.33
C THR A 95 -16.63 49.79 -5.62
N VAL A 96 -16.55 48.48 -5.90
CA VAL A 96 -15.99 47.97 -7.16
C VAL A 96 -17.12 47.67 -8.14
N LYS A 97 -17.05 48.35 -9.28
CA LYS A 97 -17.93 48.17 -10.43
C LYS A 97 -17.53 46.93 -11.23
N GLU A 98 -18.57 46.20 -11.58
CA GLU A 98 -18.67 45.10 -12.53
C GLU A 98 -18.04 45.43 -13.90
N ASN A 99 -17.10 44.60 -14.34
CA ASN A 99 -16.69 44.51 -15.74
C ASN A 99 -16.82 43.03 -16.16
N GLN A 100 -17.85 42.75 -16.94
CA GLN A 100 -18.04 41.50 -17.66
C GLN A 100 -17.25 41.58 -18.97
N GLU A 101 -16.34 40.64 -19.19
CA GLU A 101 -15.70 40.46 -20.50
C GLU A 101 -15.88 39.00 -20.96
N GLU A 102 -16.25 38.87 -22.23
CA GLU A 102 -16.72 37.67 -22.92
C GLU A 102 -15.68 36.54 -22.93
N VAL A 103 -15.98 35.42 -22.26
CA VAL A 103 -15.26 34.15 -22.46
C VAL A 103 -15.91 33.40 -23.61
N LYS A 104 -15.14 33.26 -24.70
CA LYS A 104 -15.50 32.53 -25.91
C LYS A 104 -15.63 31.04 -25.63
N THR A 105 -16.77 30.51 -26.04
CA THR A 105 -17.19 29.11 -26.04
C THR A 105 -16.20 28.22 -26.81
N ALA A 106 -15.45 27.39 -26.06
CA ALA A 106 -14.72 26.24 -26.61
C ALA A 106 -15.72 25.13 -26.96
N THR A 107 -15.54 24.57 -28.14
CA THR A 107 -16.44 23.59 -28.77
C THR A 107 -16.25 22.22 -28.12
N GLU A 108 -17.27 21.74 -27.39
CA GLU A 108 -17.34 20.39 -26.82
C GLU A 108 -17.10 19.33 -27.90
N LYS A 109 -15.99 18.60 -27.78
CA LYS A 109 -15.83 17.30 -28.45
C LYS A 109 -16.80 16.34 -27.77
N LYS A 110 -17.77 15.88 -28.54
CA LYS A 110 -18.77 14.91 -28.12
C LYS A 110 -18.08 13.57 -27.83
N SER A 111 -17.82 13.31 -26.55
CA SER A 111 -17.29 12.02 -26.06
C SER A 111 -18.25 10.88 -26.40
N PRO A 112 -17.74 9.67 -26.68
CA PRO A 112 -18.56 8.48 -26.90
C PRO A 112 -19.40 8.23 -25.65
N SER A 113 -20.72 8.16 -25.82
CA SER A 113 -21.65 7.88 -24.73
C SER A 113 -21.52 6.41 -24.32
N PHE A 114 -20.72 6.13 -23.29
CA PHE A 114 -20.88 4.93 -22.47
C PHE A 114 -22.28 5.00 -21.84
N SER A 115 -23.14 4.02 -22.12
CA SER A 115 -24.58 4.08 -21.80
C SER A 115 -25.07 2.85 -21.03
N SER A 116 -24.16 2.03 -20.52
CA SER A 116 -24.50 1.06 -19.48
C SER A 116 -24.09 1.66 -18.15
N SER A 117 -25.04 2.23 -17.42
CA SER A 117 -24.80 2.65 -16.04
C SER A 117 -24.46 1.42 -15.22
N PHE A 118 -23.31 1.41 -14.58
CA PHE A 118 -22.94 0.37 -13.63
C PHE A 118 -23.88 0.42 -12.40
N ASP A 119 -24.14 -0.74 -11.80
CA ASP A 119 -24.97 -0.88 -10.61
C ASP A 119 -24.15 -1.55 -9.50
N LEU A 120 -24.13 -0.96 -8.30
CA LEU A 120 -23.41 -1.50 -7.15
C LEU A 120 -23.91 -2.90 -6.73
N SER A 121 -25.10 -3.33 -7.16
CA SER A 121 -25.56 -4.71 -6.95
C SER A 121 -24.75 -5.75 -7.74
N GLU A 122 -24.00 -5.32 -8.74
CA GLU A 122 -23.15 -6.17 -9.58
C GLU A 122 -21.69 -6.19 -9.09
N PHE A 123 -21.41 -5.75 -7.86
CA PHE A 123 -20.07 -5.87 -7.29
C PHE A 123 -19.75 -7.35 -6.97
N PRO A 124 -18.54 -7.87 -7.29
CA PRO A 124 -17.39 -7.18 -7.90
C PRO A 124 -17.31 -7.26 -9.43
N ASP A 125 -18.30 -7.85 -10.12
CA ASP A 125 -18.25 -8.21 -11.55
C ASP A 125 -17.76 -7.09 -12.48
N PHE A 126 -18.13 -5.85 -12.22
CA PHE A 126 -17.73 -4.71 -13.06
C PHE A 126 -16.24 -4.32 -12.93
N LEU A 127 -15.55 -4.82 -11.90
CA LEU A 127 -14.10 -4.72 -11.71
C LEU A 127 -13.35 -5.97 -12.19
N ILE A 128 -14.04 -6.95 -12.79
CA ILE A 128 -13.40 -8.16 -13.31
C ILE A 128 -13.22 -8.04 -14.83
N LEU A 129 -12.02 -8.31 -15.33
CA LEU A 129 -11.76 -8.36 -16.77
C LEU A 129 -12.65 -9.43 -17.42
N LYS A 130 -13.53 -8.99 -18.33
CA LYS A 130 -14.57 -9.84 -18.93
C LYS A 130 -14.00 -11.16 -19.49
N GLY A 131 -14.50 -12.27 -18.94
CA GLY A 131 -14.12 -13.62 -19.35
C GLY A 131 -12.83 -14.13 -18.73
N THR A 132 -12.36 -13.51 -17.66
CA THR A 132 -11.18 -13.90 -16.88
C THR A 132 -11.51 -13.83 -15.38
N ASP A 133 -10.64 -14.40 -14.54
CA ASP A 133 -10.70 -14.28 -13.07
C ASP A 133 -9.72 -13.19 -12.56
N VAL A 134 -9.35 -12.25 -13.44
CA VAL A 134 -8.41 -11.17 -13.12
C VAL A 134 -9.20 -9.96 -12.65
N PHE A 135 -8.93 -9.56 -11.41
CA PHE A 135 -9.43 -8.31 -10.84
C PHE A 135 -8.69 -7.13 -11.49
N ASP A 136 -9.43 -6.27 -12.18
CA ASP A 136 -8.96 -5.08 -12.90
C ASP A 136 -9.02 -3.82 -12.03
N GLY A 137 -8.94 -3.97 -10.71
CA GLY A 137 -9.07 -2.88 -9.75
C GLY A 137 -7.81 -2.69 -8.92
N VAL A 138 -7.60 -1.46 -8.45
CA VAL A 138 -6.64 -1.15 -7.38
C VAL A 138 -7.40 -0.76 -6.13
N ILE A 139 -7.11 -1.42 -5.01
CA ILE A 139 -7.68 -1.07 -3.71
C ILE A 139 -6.76 -0.05 -3.07
N VAL A 140 -7.34 1.07 -2.64
CA VAL A 140 -6.61 2.26 -2.21
C VAL A 140 -7.14 2.71 -0.85
N ILE A 141 -6.22 2.97 0.07
CA ILE A 141 -6.50 3.59 1.36
C ILE A 141 -5.79 4.94 1.47
N GLY A 142 -6.24 5.78 2.39
CA GLY A 142 -5.54 7.02 2.72
C GLY A 142 -4.12 6.78 3.26
N ASP A 143 -3.24 7.79 3.15
CA ASP A 143 -1.92 7.72 3.78
C ASP A 143 -2.02 7.85 5.31
N ASP A 144 -2.96 8.66 5.80
CA ASP A 144 -3.31 8.80 7.22
C ASP A 144 -4.61 8.04 7.52
N ASN A 145 -4.74 6.82 7.00
CA ASN A 145 -5.98 6.07 7.06
C ASN A 145 -6.40 5.70 8.49
N SER A 146 -7.72 5.71 8.71
CA SER A 146 -8.29 5.08 9.90
C SER A 146 -8.19 3.54 9.82
N ALA A 147 -8.13 2.93 11.01
CA ALA A 147 -8.10 1.48 11.21
C ALA A 147 -9.15 0.73 10.39
N GLY A 148 -10.35 1.31 10.33
CA GLY A 148 -11.46 0.69 9.67
C GLY A 148 -11.38 0.76 8.16
N ALA A 149 -10.72 1.79 7.60
CA ALA A 149 -10.41 1.80 6.17
C ALA A 149 -9.42 0.69 5.81
N PHE A 150 -8.40 0.52 6.65
CA PHE A 150 -7.43 -0.56 6.51
C PHE A 150 -8.05 -1.96 6.63
N ASN A 151 -8.74 -2.24 7.75
CA ASN A 151 -9.40 -3.52 7.97
C ASN A 151 -10.42 -3.80 6.86
N GLY A 152 -11.16 -2.76 6.43
CA GLY A 152 -12.13 -2.89 5.35
C GLY A 152 -11.48 -3.23 4.01
N ALA A 153 -10.28 -2.69 3.75
CA ALA A 153 -9.51 -3.05 2.56
C ALA A 153 -9.07 -4.53 2.61
N TYR A 154 -8.57 -4.99 3.76
CA TYR A 154 -8.15 -6.38 3.93
C TYR A 154 -9.31 -7.35 3.82
N ASP A 155 -10.46 -7.07 4.44
CA ASP A 155 -11.64 -7.92 4.31
C ASP A 155 -12.08 -8.02 2.85
N ILE A 156 -12.00 -6.92 2.08
CA ILE A 156 -12.30 -6.94 0.65
C ILE A 156 -11.28 -7.80 -0.11
N ILE A 157 -9.99 -7.64 0.16
CA ILE A 157 -8.93 -8.42 -0.49
C ILE A 157 -9.10 -9.92 -0.19
N ASP A 158 -9.31 -10.27 1.09
CA ASP A 158 -9.42 -11.66 1.55
C ASP A 158 -10.64 -12.35 0.93
N GLU A 159 -11.82 -11.72 0.97
CA GLU A 159 -13.03 -12.29 0.39
C GLU A 159 -12.91 -12.46 -1.13
N LEU A 160 -12.42 -11.45 -1.85
CA LEU A 160 -12.20 -11.55 -3.30
C LEU A 160 -11.16 -12.63 -3.65
N SER A 161 -10.10 -12.75 -2.85
CA SER A 161 -9.08 -13.79 -3.03
C SER A 161 -9.65 -15.19 -2.74
N ALA A 162 -10.52 -15.33 -1.73
CA ALA A 162 -11.22 -16.56 -1.40
C ALA A 162 -12.20 -16.99 -2.50
N GLU A 163 -12.78 -16.03 -3.24
CA GLU A 163 -13.56 -16.29 -4.46
C GLU A 163 -12.70 -16.67 -5.67
N GLY A 164 -11.36 -16.61 -5.54
CA GLY A 164 -10.40 -17.03 -6.55
C GLY A 164 -9.92 -15.92 -7.48
N TYR A 165 -10.24 -14.65 -7.18
CA TYR A 165 -9.72 -13.52 -7.93
C TYR A 165 -8.26 -13.23 -7.55
N ASN A 166 -7.45 -12.86 -8.54
CA ASN A 166 -6.11 -12.34 -8.28
C ASN A 166 -6.20 -10.85 -7.96
N VAL A 167 -6.33 -10.52 -6.67
CA VAL A 167 -6.37 -9.14 -6.18
C VAL A 167 -4.94 -8.66 -5.98
N GLY A 168 -4.58 -7.54 -6.62
CA GLY A 168 -3.25 -6.95 -6.46
C GLY A 168 -2.99 -6.41 -5.05
N SER A 169 -1.76 -5.92 -4.83
CA SER A 169 -1.36 -5.32 -3.56
C SER A 169 -2.21 -4.08 -3.21
N LEU A 170 -2.56 -3.93 -1.94
CA LEU A 170 -3.11 -2.68 -1.39
C LEU A 170 -2.17 -1.49 -1.66
N LYS A 171 -2.72 -0.37 -2.14
CA LYS A 171 -1.99 0.89 -2.38
C LYS A 171 -2.41 1.97 -1.41
N THR A 172 -1.54 2.94 -1.15
CA THR A 172 -1.96 4.17 -0.47
C THR A 172 -2.30 5.28 -1.45
N ALA A 173 -2.94 6.33 -0.96
CA ALA A 173 -3.33 7.48 -1.78
C ALA A 173 -2.11 8.08 -2.51
N SER A 174 -1.00 8.30 -1.80
CA SER A 174 0.25 8.79 -2.39
C SER A 174 0.84 7.88 -3.46
N ASP A 175 0.57 6.57 -3.45
CA ASP A 175 1.11 5.65 -4.47
C ASP A 175 0.47 5.83 -5.84
N ILE A 176 -0.73 6.42 -5.91
CA ILE A 176 -1.52 6.50 -7.15
C ILE A 176 -2.03 7.92 -7.45
N LEU A 177 -1.73 8.91 -6.60
CA LEU A 177 -2.19 10.28 -6.79
C LEU A 177 -1.63 10.85 -8.11
N GLY A 178 -2.52 11.38 -8.96
CA GLY A 178 -2.25 11.79 -10.34
C GLY A 178 -2.76 10.78 -11.37
N ASP A 179 -2.87 9.51 -11.02
CA ASP A 179 -3.31 8.42 -11.89
C ASP A 179 -4.74 7.94 -11.56
N GLU A 180 -5.43 8.53 -10.58
CA GLU A 180 -6.69 8.01 -10.03
C GLU A 180 -7.85 7.95 -11.04
N PHE A 181 -7.80 8.75 -12.11
CA PHE A 181 -8.81 8.71 -13.18
C PHE A 181 -8.44 7.73 -14.31
N SER A 182 -7.23 7.16 -14.28
CA SER A 182 -6.70 6.24 -15.28
C SER A 182 -6.84 4.76 -14.90
N LEU A 183 -7.28 4.48 -13.67
CA LEU A 183 -7.38 3.15 -13.08
C LEU A 183 -8.82 2.86 -12.66
N ASN A 184 -9.23 1.58 -12.61
CA ASN A 184 -10.40 1.22 -11.81
C ASN A 184 -10.00 1.10 -10.34
N LEU A 185 -10.82 1.67 -9.46
CA LEU A 185 -10.45 1.84 -8.06
C LEU A 185 -11.52 1.33 -7.11
N ILE A 186 -11.09 0.77 -5.98
CA ILE A 186 -11.87 0.75 -4.74
C ILE A 186 -11.13 1.63 -3.75
N THR A 187 -11.61 2.85 -3.53
CA THR A 187 -11.01 3.76 -2.55
C THR A 187 -11.77 3.70 -1.24
N ILE A 188 -11.04 3.51 -0.14
CA ILE A 188 -11.60 3.27 1.19
C ILE A 188 -11.13 4.38 2.13
N GLY A 189 -12.07 4.99 2.82
CA GLY A 189 -11.85 6.17 3.66
C GLY A 189 -12.46 7.44 3.06
N ASN A 190 -12.79 8.39 3.94
CA ASN A 190 -13.41 9.66 3.55
C ASN A 190 -12.38 10.64 2.91
N PRO A 191 -12.84 11.70 2.22
CA PRO A 191 -11.99 12.74 1.63
C PRO A 191 -11.07 13.49 2.61
N CYS A 192 -11.28 13.40 3.92
CA CYS A 192 -10.39 14.03 4.89
C CYS A 192 -9.15 13.18 5.19
N GLU A 193 -9.26 11.85 5.01
CA GLU A 193 -8.23 10.88 5.34
C GLU A 193 -7.58 10.29 4.07
N ASN A 194 -8.24 10.41 2.91
CA ASN A 194 -7.82 9.81 1.66
C ASN A 194 -7.93 10.82 0.50
N ASP A 195 -6.78 11.33 0.05
CA ASP A 195 -6.67 12.34 -1.02
C ASP A 195 -7.16 11.82 -2.38
N VAL A 196 -7.06 10.52 -2.65
CA VAL A 196 -7.64 9.92 -3.85
C VAL A 196 -9.17 9.95 -3.78
N THR A 197 -9.75 9.61 -2.62
CA THR A 197 -11.20 9.79 -2.41
C THR A 197 -11.58 11.26 -2.59
N ALA A 198 -10.80 12.21 -2.04
CA ALA A 198 -11.06 13.63 -2.21
C ALA A 198 -11.07 14.04 -3.69
N SER A 199 -10.05 13.61 -4.46
CA SER A 199 -9.92 13.90 -5.89
C SER A 199 -11.11 13.36 -6.69
N ILE A 200 -11.46 12.08 -6.50
CA ILE A 200 -12.62 11.43 -7.13
C ILE A 200 -13.93 12.17 -6.78
N MET A 201 -14.04 12.68 -5.55
CA MET A 201 -15.20 13.45 -5.09
C MET A 201 -15.17 14.93 -5.49
N GLY A 202 -14.20 15.36 -6.30
CA GLY A 202 -14.09 16.73 -6.79
C GLY A 202 -13.52 17.72 -5.77
N ASN A 203 -12.64 17.25 -4.88
CA ASN A 203 -11.95 18.02 -3.84
C ASN A 203 -12.91 18.90 -3.03
N PRO A 204 -13.87 18.29 -2.30
CA PRO A 204 -14.87 19.04 -1.57
C PRO A 204 -14.21 19.98 -0.55
N LYS A 205 -14.61 21.26 -0.55
CA LYS A 205 -14.10 22.26 0.39
C LYS A 205 -14.30 21.85 1.86
N ASN A 206 -15.36 21.10 2.13
CA ASN A 206 -15.62 20.50 3.44
C ASN A 206 -15.60 18.97 3.29
N CYS A 207 -14.45 18.37 3.57
CA CYS A 207 -14.17 16.95 3.33
C CYS A 207 -15.05 16.01 4.18
N ASP A 208 -15.56 16.49 5.32
CA ASP A 208 -16.41 15.76 6.27
C ASP A 208 -17.92 15.91 5.99
N SER A 209 -18.28 16.66 4.93
CA SER A 209 -19.69 16.94 4.65
C SER A 209 -20.43 15.69 4.21
N GLY A 210 -21.44 15.28 4.99
CA GLY A 210 -22.22 14.07 4.73
C GLY A 210 -21.72 12.82 5.46
N PHE A 211 -20.63 12.92 6.22
CA PHE A 211 -20.01 11.82 6.97
C PHE A 211 -20.36 11.90 8.46
N GLU A 212 -21.65 11.79 8.78
CA GLU A 212 -22.10 11.77 10.17
C GLU A 212 -21.79 10.42 10.84
N LYS A 213 -21.39 10.42 12.11
CA LYS A 213 -21.21 9.20 12.91
C LYS A 213 -22.47 8.31 12.86
N GLY A 214 -22.28 7.01 12.66
CA GLY A 214 -23.34 6.03 12.49
C GLY A 214 -23.91 5.96 11.07
N LYS A 215 -23.28 6.67 10.12
CA LYS A 215 -23.57 6.58 8.70
C LYS A 215 -22.31 6.29 7.91
N ALA A 216 -22.51 5.62 6.79
CA ALA A 216 -21.49 5.45 5.77
C ALA A 216 -22.13 5.51 4.39
N PHE A 217 -21.32 5.55 3.35
CA PHE A 217 -21.80 5.45 2.00
C PHE A 217 -20.86 4.59 1.14
N ILE A 218 -21.49 4.01 0.13
CA ILE A 218 -20.82 3.35 -0.98
C ILE A 218 -21.32 4.06 -2.23
N ARG A 219 -20.40 4.60 -3.02
CA ARG A 219 -20.75 5.35 -4.23
C ARG A 219 -19.83 4.96 -5.38
N LEU A 220 -20.45 4.72 -6.53
CA LEU A 220 -19.79 4.46 -7.80
C LEU A 220 -19.63 5.77 -8.58
N TYR A 221 -18.43 6.03 -9.05
CA TYR A 221 -18.05 7.13 -9.92
C TYR A 221 -17.57 6.59 -11.26
N GLU A 222 -18.00 7.22 -12.35
CA GLU A 222 -17.52 6.92 -13.70
C GLU A 222 -16.41 7.93 -14.06
N ASN A 223 -15.21 7.42 -14.30
CA ASN A 223 -13.99 8.19 -14.59
C ASN A 223 -13.57 7.94 -16.04
N GLY A 224 -14.42 8.35 -16.99
CA GLY A 224 -14.20 8.07 -18.41
C GLY A 224 -14.51 6.62 -18.75
N ASP A 225 -13.49 5.85 -19.14
CA ASP A 225 -13.61 4.42 -19.41
C ASP A 225 -13.38 3.56 -18.14
N ASN A 226 -12.99 4.20 -17.03
CA ASN A 226 -12.71 3.55 -15.74
C ASN A 226 -13.82 3.83 -14.72
N ILE A 227 -13.82 3.06 -13.64
CA ILE A 227 -14.78 3.20 -12.54
C ILE A 227 -14.08 3.30 -11.20
N ALA A 228 -14.65 4.06 -10.27
CA ALA A 228 -14.19 4.12 -8.89
C ALA A 228 -15.33 3.84 -7.92
N VAL A 229 -15.15 2.89 -7.01
CA VAL A 229 -16.03 2.64 -5.88
C VAL A 229 -15.43 3.33 -4.67
N VAL A 230 -16.13 4.34 -4.14
CA VAL A 230 -15.77 4.98 -2.87
C VAL A 230 -16.54 4.31 -1.74
N VAL A 231 -15.81 3.80 -0.74
CA VAL A 231 -16.35 3.23 0.50
C VAL A 231 -15.90 4.10 1.67
N ALA A 232 -16.83 4.81 2.31
CA ALA A 232 -16.43 5.74 3.36
C ALA A 232 -17.50 5.95 4.44
N GLY A 233 -17.06 6.01 5.69
CA GLY A 233 -17.89 6.19 6.87
C GLY A 233 -17.66 7.52 7.60
N GLY A 234 -18.59 7.84 8.51
CA GLY A 234 -18.47 8.97 9.44
C GLY A 234 -17.34 8.87 10.45
N ASN A 235 -16.76 7.68 10.60
CA ASN A 235 -15.54 7.39 11.35
C ASN A 235 -14.95 6.05 10.85
N SER A 236 -13.86 5.64 11.49
CA SER A 236 -13.18 4.36 11.30
C SER A 236 -14.15 3.17 11.28
N ASP A 237 -14.92 2.96 12.34
CA ASP A 237 -15.82 1.81 12.48
C ASP A 237 -16.91 1.78 11.41
N ASP A 238 -17.47 2.94 11.09
CA ASP A 238 -18.49 3.08 10.05
C ASP A 238 -17.92 2.74 8.67
N THR A 239 -16.66 3.10 8.40
CA THR A 239 -15.96 2.79 7.14
C THR A 239 -15.76 1.29 6.99
N TRP A 240 -15.29 0.62 8.05
CA TRP A 240 -15.09 -0.83 8.07
C TRP A 240 -16.39 -1.60 7.83
N VAL A 241 -17.47 -1.19 8.51
CA VAL A 241 -18.80 -1.77 8.33
C VAL A 241 -19.29 -1.58 6.89
N ALA A 242 -19.04 -0.43 6.27
CA ALA A 242 -19.41 -0.19 4.88
C ALA A 242 -18.64 -1.09 3.91
N ALA A 243 -17.33 -1.30 4.13
CA ALA A 243 -16.53 -2.23 3.34
C ALA A 243 -17.08 -3.65 3.40
N ASN A 244 -17.42 -4.13 4.60
CA ASN A 244 -18.04 -5.44 4.77
C ASN A 244 -19.43 -5.55 4.11
N MET A 245 -20.21 -4.46 4.11
CA MET A 245 -21.50 -4.46 3.42
C MET A 245 -21.35 -4.52 1.90
N LEU A 246 -20.29 -3.93 1.35
CA LEU A 246 -19.99 -3.97 -0.08
C LEU A 246 -19.81 -5.41 -0.59
N LEU A 247 -19.27 -6.31 0.24
CA LEU A 247 -19.08 -7.73 -0.09
C LEU A 247 -20.38 -8.52 -0.23
N GLU A 248 -21.48 -8.06 0.38
CA GLU A 248 -22.78 -8.73 0.30
C GLU A 248 -23.88 -7.76 -0.19
N PRO A 249 -23.79 -7.23 -1.43
CA PRO A 249 -24.63 -6.12 -1.87
C PRO A 249 -26.13 -6.46 -1.81
N ASP A 250 -26.50 -7.69 -2.18
CA ASP A 250 -27.88 -8.18 -2.13
C ASP A 250 -28.48 -8.20 -0.72
N LYS A 251 -27.68 -8.58 0.29
CA LYS A 251 -28.12 -8.68 1.69
C LYS A 251 -28.42 -7.31 2.28
N TYR A 252 -27.64 -6.31 1.91
CA TYR A 252 -27.77 -4.94 2.42
C TYR A 252 -28.59 -4.02 1.49
N GLY A 253 -29.05 -4.54 0.35
CA GLY A 253 -29.86 -3.80 -0.62
C GLY A 253 -29.09 -2.66 -1.29
N ILE A 254 -27.77 -2.86 -1.47
CA ILE A 254 -26.88 -1.93 -2.16
C ILE A 254 -27.16 -2.04 -3.66
N LYS A 255 -27.50 -0.90 -4.28
CA LYS A 255 -27.88 -0.83 -5.69
C LYS A 255 -27.71 0.59 -6.26
N GLY A 256 -27.78 0.70 -7.57
CA GLY A 256 -27.56 1.94 -8.32
C GLY A 256 -26.13 2.45 -8.17
N SER A 257 -25.92 3.75 -8.36
CA SER A 257 -24.61 4.39 -8.26
C SER A 257 -24.27 4.89 -6.85
N GLU A 258 -25.22 4.88 -5.92
CA GLU A 258 -25.01 5.38 -4.55
C GLU A 258 -25.94 4.68 -3.56
N THR A 259 -25.39 4.27 -2.43
CA THR A 259 -26.17 3.81 -1.27
C THR A 259 -25.63 4.46 0.00
N ILE A 260 -26.54 5.05 0.78
CA ILE A 260 -26.25 5.53 2.14
C ILE A 260 -26.63 4.43 3.12
N LEU A 261 -25.68 4.04 3.95
CA LEU A 261 -25.79 2.97 4.94
C LEU A 261 -25.94 3.57 6.34
N ILE A 262 -26.85 3.00 7.13
CA ILE A 262 -26.90 3.23 8.56
C ILE A 262 -26.09 2.13 9.24
N THR A 263 -25.00 2.53 9.90
CA THR A 263 -24.00 1.66 10.54
C THR A 263 -24.13 1.64 12.06
N GLU A 264 -24.83 2.61 12.64
CA GLU A 264 -25.07 2.68 14.09
C GLU A 264 -25.66 1.37 14.63
N GLY A 265 -24.99 0.80 15.63
CA GLY A 265 -25.41 -0.45 16.28
C GLY A 265 -25.17 -1.73 15.48
N LYS A 266 -24.51 -1.67 14.33
CA LYS A 266 -24.21 -2.87 13.52
C LYS A 266 -22.86 -3.53 13.80
N LEU A 267 -21.93 -2.82 14.45
CA LEU A 267 -20.61 -3.37 14.80
C LEU A 267 -20.68 -4.67 15.61
N SER A 268 -21.66 -4.78 16.51
CA SER A 268 -21.84 -5.99 17.33
C SER A 268 -22.15 -7.25 16.52
N ASN A 269 -22.56 -7.12 15.25
CA ASN A 269 -22.89 -8.26 14.39
C ASN A 269 -21.71 -8.71 13.53
N PHE A 270 -20.70 -7.85 13.35
CA PHE A 270 -19.48 -8.18 12.60
C PHE A 270 -18.39 -8.73 13.53
N TRP A 271 -18.33 -8.22 14.77
CA TRP A 271 -17.50 -8.79 15.81
C TRP A 271 -18.24 -9.91 16.54
N THR A 272 -18.33 -11.09 15.93
CA THR A 272 -18.46 -12.30 16.74
C THR A 272 -17.07 -12.64 17.25
N GLU A 273 -16.79 -12.28 18.51
CA GLU A 273 -15.64 -12.81 19.23
C GLU A 273 -15.67 -14.32 19.02
N PRO A 274 -14.65 -14.94 18.41
CA PRO A 274 -14.68 -16.36 18.12
C PRO A 274 -14.98 -17.05 19.43
N GLU A 275 -16.05 -17.84 19.48
CA GLU A 275 -16.32 -18.65 20.65
C GLU A 275 -15.07 -19.50 20.87
N VAL A 276 -14.28 -19.12 21.88
CA VAL A 276 -13.13 -19.89 22.33
C VAL A 276 -13.74 -21.16 22.92
N THR A 277 -14.06 -22.09 22.04
CA THR A 277 -14.42 -23.44 22.41
C THR A 277 -13.21 -23.96 23.17
N GLY A 278 -13.41 -24.18 24.47
CA GLY A 278 -12.36 -24.51 25.43
C GLY A 278 -11.82 -25.92 25.24
N ASP A 279 -11.49 -26.27 24.01
CA ASP A 279 -10.74 -27.47 23.68
C ASP A 279 -9.26 -27.18 23.93
N GLU A 280 -8.68 -28.10 24.71
CA GLU A 280 -7.31 -28.24 25.22
C GLU A 280 -6.27 -27.16 24.85
N PRO A 281 -5.46 -26.69 25.84
CA PRO A 281 -4.39 -25.74 25.56
C PRO A 281 -3.51 -26.30 24.43
N GLU A 282 -3.52 -25.63 23.28
CA GLU A 282 -2.59 -25.94 22.18
C GLU A 282 -1.21 -26.13 22.82
N GLU A 283 -0.63 -27.31 22.60
CA GLU A 283 0.72 -27.61 23.05
C GLU A 283 1.61 -26.46 22.58
N ALA A 284 2.02 -25.61 23.53
CA ALA A 284 2.76 -24.39 23.26
C ALA A 284 3.85 -24.68 22.24
N TYR A 285 3.71 -24.10 21.05
CA TYR A 285 4.63 -24.25 19.94
C TYR A 285 6.01 -23.82 20.42
N LYS A 286 6.88 -24.79 20.69
CA LYS A 286 8.27 -24.58 21.09
C LYS A 286 9.13 -24.70 19.83
N PRO A 287 9.69 -23.61 19.30
CA PRO A 287 10.56 -23.69 18.14
C PRO A 287 11.79 -24.55 18.47
N LYS A 288 12.17 -25.39 17.50
CA LYS A 288 13.01 -26.57 17.75
C LYS A 288 14.49 -26.41 17.41
N GLN A 289 15.00 -25.23 17.06
CA GLN A 289 16.41 -25.11 16.65
C GLN A 289 17.13 -23.91 17.28
N PRO A 290 18.30 -24.13 17.92
CA PRO A 290 19.14 -23.06 18.40
C PRO A 290 19.74 -22.29 17.23
N LEU A 291 19.55 -20.97 17.22
CA LEU A 291 20.15 -20.06 16.25
C LEU A 291 21.68 -20.09 16.38
N SER A 292 22.33 -20.60 15.34
CA SER A 292 23.77 -20.77 15.24
C SER A 292 24.36 -19.66 14.38
N SER A 293 25.23 -18.83 14.98
CA SER A 293 25.94 -17.65 14.44
C SER A 293 25.14 -16.33 14.45
N SER A 294 25.87 -15.21 14.53
CA SER A 294 25.37 -13.86 14.82
C SER A 294 24.20 -13.49 13.92
N VAL A 295 23.06 -13.17 14.54
CA VAL A 295 21.86 -12.69 13.85
C VAL A 295 22.13 -11.28 13.32
N ASP A 296 21.86 -11.06 12.05
CA ASP A 296 22.13 -9.82 11.33
C ASP A 296 20.93 -9.54 10.39
N LEU A 297 20.54 -8.28 10.26
CA LEU A 297 19.41 -7.87 9.41
C LEU A 297 19.61 -8.23 7.93
N SER A 298 20.86 -8.46 7.49
CA SER A 298 21.15 -8.94 6.13
C SER A 298 20.67 -10.37 5.87
N ASN A 299 20.28 -11.10 6.91
CA ASN A 299 19.69 -12.44 6.81
C ASN A 299 18.21 -12.44 7.20
N TYR A 300 17.54 -11.29 7.21
CA TYR A 300 16.08 -11.25 7.34
C TYR A 300 15.44 -11.74 6.04
N PRO A 301 14.29 -12.45 6.07
CA PRO A 301 13.64 -13.05 7.24
C PRO A 301 14.19 -14.44 7.62
N ASP A 302 15.19 -14.95 6.89
CA ASP A 302 15.71 -16.32 6.99
C ASP A 302 16.05 -16.78 8.41
N PHE A 303 16.52 -15.90 9.29
CA PHE A 303 16.88 -16.28 10.66
C PHE A 303 15.68 -16.68 11.53
N PHE A 304 14.43 -16.41 11.14
CA PHE A 304 13.29 -16.99 11.82
C PHE A 304 13.17 -18.49 11.58
N GLY A 305 13.78 -18.98 10.49
CA GLY A 305 13.68 -20.34 10.03
C GLY A 305 12.43 -20.50 9.16
N ASN A 306 12.56 -21.38 8.16
CA ASN A 306 11.49 -21.78 7.27
C ASN A 306 11.35 -23.30 7.37
N VAL A 307 10.31 -23.77 8.05
CA VAL A 307 9.91 -25.18 8.02
C VAL A 307 8.63 -25.24 7.20
N GLU A 308 8.71 -25.82 6.01
CA GLU A 308 7.56 -25.96 5.11
C GLU A 308 6.89 -24.63 4.75
N ASN A 309 7.69 -23.58 4.54
CA ASN A 309 7.26 -22.22 4.25
C ASN A 309 6.51 -21.51 5.38
N VAL A 310 6.40 -22.09 6.57
CA VAL A 310 5.78 -21.40 7.70
C VAL A 310 6.78 -20.47 8.36
N LEU A 311 6.42 -19.18 8.49
CA LEU A 311 7.21 -18.23 9.26
C LEU A 311 7.24 -18.68 10.73
N ASN A 312 8.42 -19.04 11.21
CA ASN A 312 8.61 -19.40 12.61
C ASN A 312 8.81 -18.14 13.48
N ALA A 313 7.82 -17.25 13.46
CA ALA A 313 7.71 -16.06 14.28
C ALA A 313 6.25 -15.65 14.48
N ILE A 314 5.96 -15.03 15.62
CA ILE A 314 4.66 -14.38 15.86
C ILE A 314 4.80 -12.89 15.58
N MET A 315 3.91 -12.34 14.76
CA MET A 315 3.82 -10.90 14.59
C MET A 315 2.96 -10.30 15.70
N VAL A 316 3.52 -9.35 16.43
CA VAL A 316 2.84 -8.69 17.55
C VAL A 316 2.52 -7.26 17.15
N VAL A 317 1.23 -6.98 17.05
CA VAL A 317 0.67 -5.66 16.75
C VAL A 317 0.05 -5.05 17.99
N TYR A 318 -0.26 -3.78 17.91
CA TYR A 318 -0.97 -3.08 18.95
C TYR A 318 -2.43 -3.53 19.09
N ASP A 319 -3.04 -3.16 20.23
CA ASP A 319 -4.49 -3.26 20.41
C ASP A 319 -5.24 -2.18 19.61
N ASP A 320 -4.57 -1.13 19.12
CA ASP A 320 -5.18 -0.11 18.26
C ASP A 320 -5.16 -0.57 16.79
N PRO A 321 -6.33 -0.79 16.17
CA PRO A 321 -6.38 -1.24 14.80
C PRO A 321 -5.85 -0.19 13.79
N GLN A 322 -5.60 1.07 14.19
CA GLN A 322 -4.93 2.08 13.34
C GLN A 322 -3.45 1.74 13.14
N GLU A 323 -2.90 0.88 14.00
CA GLU A 323 -1.49 0.50 14.01
C GLU A 323 -1.29 -0.93 13.45
N ALA A 324 -2.30 -1.47 12.76
CA ALA A 324 -2.23 -2.73 12.04
C ALA A 324 -1.52 -2.59 10.66
N MET A 325 -1.34 -1.37 10.16
CA MET A 325 -0.65 -1.07 8.89
C MET A 325 0.78 -1.66 8.80
N PRO A 326 1.67 -1.43 9.80
CA PRO A 326 2.95 -2.12 9.90
C PRO A 326 2.88 -3.64 9.67
N TYR A 327 1.89 -4.30 10.26
CA TYR A 327 1.72 -5.75 10.17
C TYR A 327 1.30 -6.19 8.79
N ALA A 328 0.36 -5.49 8.17
CA ALA A 328 0.00 -5.75 6.78
C ALA A 328 1.19 -5.72 5.85
N ILE A 329 1.99 -4.66 5.96
CA ILE A 329 3.06 -4.39 5.00
C ILE A 329 4.16 -5.44 5.12
N ILE A 330 4.55 -5.75 6.36
CA ILE A 330 5.54 -6.79 6.61
C ILE A 330 4.95 -8.17 6.29
N GLY A 331 3.71 -8.44 6.69
CA GLY A 331 3.03 -9.72 6.47
C GLY A 331 2.84 -10.01 4.98
N GLN A 332 2.41 -9.02 4.19
CA GLN A 332 2.28 -9.15 2.74
C GLN A 332 3.63 -9.40 2.09
N ALA A 333 4.67 -8.64 2.44
CA ALA A 333 6.01 -8.86 1.87
C ALA A 333 6.55 -10.26 2.17
N LEU A 334 6.36 -10.75 3.41
CA LEU A 334 6.73 -12.12 3.75
C LEU A 334 5.87 -13.15 3.00
N SER A 335 4.57 -12.90 2.81
CA SER A 335 3.69 -13.74 2.01
C SER A 335 4.12 -13.79 0.53
N ASP A 336 4.55 -12.66 -0.04
CA ASP A 336 5.08 -12.56 -1.40
C ASP A 336 6.39 -13.33 -1.56
N GLU A 337 7.21 -13.38 -0.50
CA GLU A 337 8.40 -14.24 -0.41
C GLU A 337 8.07 -15.73 -0.16
N GLY A 338 6.78 -16.06 -0.09
CA GLY A 338 6.27 -17.43 0.04
C GLY A 338 6.16 -17.93 1.47
N PHE A 339 6.22 -17.06 2.48
CA PHE A 339 6.00 -17.44 3.87
C PHE A 339 4.50 -17.49 4.22
N GLU A 340 4.06 -18.56 4.88
CA GLU A 340 2.76 -18.59 5.54
C GLU A 340 2.84 -17.81 6.85
N ILE A 341 2.02 -16.75 6.95
CA ILE A 341 1.96 -15.86 8.11
C ILE A 341 0.74 -16.22 8.95
N GLY A 342 0.97 -16.55 10.22
CA GLY A 342 -0.12 -16.76 11.18
C GLY A 342 -0.85 -15.45 11.52
N SER A 343 -1.99 -15.55 12.19
CA SER A 343 -2.69 -14.35 12.69
C SER A 343 -1.83 -13.57 13.68
N GLY A 344 -1.78 -12.25 13.48
CA GLY A 344 -1.16 -11.31 14.41
C GLY A 344 -1.71 -11.48 15.83
N LYS A 345 -0.87 -11.24 16.83
CA LYS A 345 -1.25 -11.24 18.25
C LYS A 345 -1.20 -9.83 18.80
N THR A 346 -2.08 -9.52 19.73
CA THR A 346 -1.96 -8.29 20.52
C THR A 346 -1.02 -8.49 21.71
N PRO A 347 -0.53 -7.42 22.36
CA PRO A 347 0.48 -7.55 23.42
C PRO A 347 -0.03 -8.39 24.60
N ASN A 348 -1.34 -8.34 24.88
CA ASN A 348 -1.99 -9.10 25.96
C ASN A 348 -2.09 -10.61 25.68
N GLN A 349 -1.96 -11.02 24.42
CA GLN A 349 -2.01 -12.43 24.02
C GLN A 349 -0.62 -13.10 24.07
N VAL A 350 0.44 -12.33 24.31
CA VAL A 350 1.82 -12.81 24.38
C VAL A 350 2.29 -12.81 25.84
N SER A 351 2.26 -13.99 26.47
CA SER A 351 2.59 -14.12 27.90
C SER A 351 4.10 -14.23 28.20
N ASP A 352 4.89 -14.75 27.26
CA ASP A 352 6.35 -14.85 27.36
C ASP A 352 7.00 -14.41 26.04
N PRO A 353 7.26 -13.10 25.85
CA PRO A 353 7.85 -12.60 24.61
C PRO A 353 9.31 -13.04 24.44
N PHE A 354 9.95 -13.56 25.49
CA PHE A 354 11.35 -13.98 25.47
C PHE A 354 11.54 -15.45 25.07
N GLY A 355 10.46 -16.23 25.09
CA GLY A 355 10.44 -17.66 24.80
C GLY A 355 9.88 -18.01 23.42
N ILE A 356 9.77 -17.03 22.51
CA ILE A 356 9.29 -17.20 21.13
C ILE A 356 10.04 -16.27 20.18
N ASN A 357 10.07 -16.64 18.89
CA ASN A 357 10.48 -15.72 17.84
C ASN A 357 9.35 -14.73 17.56
N LEU A 358 9.69 -13.46 17.35
CA LEU A 358 8.67 -12.44 17.16
C LEU A 358 9.11 -11.30 16.23
N ILE A 359 8.12 -10.69 15.58
CA ILE A 359 8.23 -9.38 14.95
C ILE A 359 7.27 -8.47 15.69
N THR A 360 7.78 -7.56 16.52
CA THR A 360 6.96 -6.61 17.28
C THR A 360 7.00 -5.25 16.63
N MET A 361 5.83 -4.68 16.38
CA MET A 361 5.68 -3.38 15.76
C MET A 361 5.19 -2.39 16.79
N GLY A 362 5.84 -1.22 16.81
CA GLY A 362 5.48 -0.14 17.69
C GLY A 362 6.47 0.21 18.78
N ASN A 363 6.37 1.45 19.28
CA ASN A 363 7.22 1.93 20.36
C ASN A 363 6.89 1.28 21.73
N PRO A 364 7.83 1.31 22.69
CA PRO A 364 7.60 0.81 24.05
C PRO A 364 6.48 1.51 24.84
N CYS A 365 6.04 2.69 24.45
CA CYS A 365 4.98 3.42 25.18
C CYS A 365 3.60 2.81 24.93
N GLU A 366 3.41 2.28 23.73
CA GLU A 366 2.12 1.82 23.24
C GLU A 366 2.09 0.28 23.14
N ASN A 367 3.25 -0.39 22.96
CA ASN A 367 3.35 -1.84 22.85
C ASN A 367 4.14 -2.44 24.03
N ALA A 368 3.44 -3.10 24.94
CA ALA A 368 4.03 -3.71 26.14
C ALA A 368 5.01 -4.87 25.81
N VAL A 369 4.83 -5.56 24.68
CA VAL A 369 5.78 -6.58 24.21
C VAL A 369 7.04 -5.92 23.70
N THR A 370 6.95 -4.88 22.88
CA THR A 370 8.13 -4.08 22.49
C THR A 370 8.85 -3.54 23.73
N ALA A 371 8.12 -2.98 24.71
CA ALA A 371 8.70 -2.51 25.95
C ALA A 371 9.47 -3.59 26.69
N SER A 372 8.87 -4.78 26.82
CA SER A 372 9.52 -5.92 27.47
C SER A 372 10.80 -6.32 26.75
N ILE A 373 10.74 -6.48 25.43
CA ILE A 373 11.90 -6.84 24.59
C ILE A 373 13.01 -5.78 24.65
N MET A 374 12.66 -4.50 24.77
CA MET A 374 13.60 -3.39 24.93
C MET A 374 14.06 -3.17 26.38
N GLY A 375 13.71 -4.06 27.32
CA GLY A 375 14.19 -4.02 28.70
C GLY A 375 13.38 -3.10 29.63
N ASN A 376 12.13 -2.81 29.29
CA ASN A 376 11.20 -1.95 30.03
C ASN A 376 11.82 -0.59 30.38
N PRO A 377 12.16 0.22 29.36
CA PRO A 377 12.79 1.51 29.57
C PRO A 377 11.91 2.41 30.47
N LYS A 378 12.54 3.11 31.42
CA LYS A 378 11.83 3.99 32.38
C LYS A 378 11.11 5.14 31.67
N VAL A 379 11.70 5.65 30.60
CA VAL A 379 11.13 6.61 29.67
C VAL A 379 10.94 5.85 28.36
N CYS A 380 9.70 5.52 28.03
CA CYS A 380 9.39 4.53 27.01
C CYS A 380 9.73 4.98 25.57
N ASP A 381 9.79 6.28 25.33
CA ASP A 381 10.19 6.90 24.06
C ASP A 381 11.67 7.34 24.05
N ALA A 382 12.45 6.96 25.06
CA ALA A 382 13.87 7.29 25.09
C ALA A 382 14.62 6.67 23.90
N GLY A 383 15.31 7.51 23.13
CA GLY A 383 16.05 7.11 21.93
C GLY A 383 15.25 7.20 20.62
N PHE A 384 13.95 7.51 20.70
CA PHE A 384 13.11 7.74 19.52
C PHE A 384 13.06 9.24 19.19
N VAL A 385 13.34 9.59 17.94
CA VAL A 385 13.31 10.96 17.41
C VAL A 385 12.21 11.04 16.36
N SER A 386 11.42 12.11 16.35
CA SER A 386 10.35 12.28 15.35
C SER A 386 10.95 12.42 13.95
N GLY A 387 10.33 11.78 12.96
CA GLY A 387 10.86 11.67 11.61
C GLY A 387 11.87 10.54 11.47
N LYS A 388 12.06 9.69 12.49
CA LYS A 388 12.99 8.56 12.45
C LYS A 388 12.36 7.29 13.01
N GLY A 389 12.46 6.22 12.23
CA GLY A 389 12.13 4.86 12.67
C GLY A 389 13.37 4.05 13.05
N MET A 390 13.16 2.91 13.71
CA MET A 390 14.19 1.97 14.17
C MET A 390 13.77 0.55 13.80
N ILE A 391 14.70 -0.21 13.24
CA ILE A 391 14.58 -1.65 13.05
C ILE A 391 15.70 -2.31 13.84
N ARG A 392 15.37 -3.15 14.81
CA ARG A 392 16.34 -3.71 15.75
C ARG A 392 16.09 -5.19 16.01
N ILE A 393 17.16 -5.97 15.93
CA ILE A 393 17.21 -7.36 16.34
C ILE A 393 17.56 -7.42 17.83
N VAL A 394 16.76 -8.16 18.59
CA VAL A 394 17.03 -8.51 19.98
C VAL A 394 17.06 -10.02 20.09
N GLN A 395 18.23 -10.57 20.44
CA GLN A 395 18.40 -12.01 20.63
C GLN A 395 18.27 -12.36 22.12
N ASN A 396 17.43 -13.36 22.42
CA ASN A 396 17.30 -13.92 23.76
C ASN A 396 17.46 -15.45 23.73
N GLY A 397 18.70 -15.90 23.95
CA GLY A 397 19.05 -17.31 23.83
C GLY A 397 18.86 -17.81 22.40
N ASP A 398 17.97 -18.79 22.23
CA ASP A 398 17.65 -19.40 20.94
C ASP A 398 16.55 -18.64 20.17
N TYR A 399 16.03 -17.56 20.74
CA TYR A 399 14.92 -16.79 20.16
C TYR A 399 15.39 -15.42 19.65
N VAL A 400 14.74 -14.96 18.58
CA VAL A 400 14.98 -13.65 17.98
C VAL A 400 13.70 -12.85 17.93
N ALA A 401 13.83 -11.59 18.35
CA ALA A 401 12.83 -10.56 18.16
C ALA A 401 13.34 -9.54 17.14
N VAL A 402 12.51 -9.19 16.16
CA VAL A 402 12.68 -8.00 15.33
C VAL A 402 11.71 -6.93 15.87
N VAL A 403 12.27 -5.81 16.32
CA VAL A 403 11.52 -4.64 16.77
C VAL A 403 11.48 -3.64 15.62
N VAL A 404 10.28 -3.23 15.22
CA VAL A 404 10.06 -2.17 14.22
C VAL A 404 9.30 -1.05 14.92
N ALA A 405 9.94 0.08 15.16
CA ALA A 405 9.36 1.12 16.01
C ALA A 405 9.82 2.52 15.59
N GLY A 406 8.91 3.49 15.62
CA GLY A 406 9.20 4.92 15.46
C GLY A 406 8.70 5.72 16.65
N LYS A 407 9.03 7.01 16.72
CA LYS A 407 8.49 7.87 17.79
C LYS A 407 6.97 7.99 17.68
N ASP A 408 6.49 8.12 16.45
CA ASP A 408 5.08 8.14 16.10
C ASP A 408 4.75 7.03 15.09
N ARG A 409 3.46 6.97 14.72
CA ARG A 409 2.94 5.95 13.81
C ARG A 409 3.53 6.05 12.42
N LYS A 410 3.72 7.28 11.93
CA LYS A 410 4.29 7.53 10.61
C LYS A 410 5.72 6.99 10.53
N ASP A 411 6.51 7.22 11.56
CA ASP A 411 7.87 6.70 11.66
C ASP A 411 7.90 5.16 11.73
N THR A 412 6.99 4.54 12.50
CA THR A 412 6.86 3.08 12.57
C THR A 412 6.46 2.49 11.22
N TRP A 413 5.56 3.16 10.52
CA TRP A 413 5.07 2.74 9.21
C TRP A 413 6.17 2.79 8.14
N GLU A 414 6.93 3.88 8.05
CA GLU A 414 8.06 3.96 7.10
C GLU A 414 9.17 2.96 7.43
N ALA A 415 9.48 2.73 8.70
CA ALA A 415 10.38 1.65 9.10
C ALA A 415 9.86 0.27 8.66
N SER A 416 8.55 0.04 8.74
CA SER A 416 7.92 -1.21 8.29
C SER A 416 8.02 -1.38 6.78
N LYS A 417 7.85 -0.31 5.99
CA LYS A 417 8.08 -0.33 4.53
C LYS A 417 9.53 -0.68 4.19
N ILE A 418 10.50 -0.14 4.93
CA ILE A 418 11.92 -0.45 4.72
C ILE A 418 12.22 -1.91 5.05
N LEU A 419 11.67 -2.45 6.15
CA LEU A 419 11.82 -3.87 6.48
C LEU A 419 11.14 -4.78 5.45
N ALA A 420 9.93 -4.44 5.01
CA ALA A 420 9.21 -5.19 3.96
C ALA A 420 9.96 -5.19 2.63
N ASN A 421 10.80 -4.19 2.37
CA ASN A 421 11.64 -4.10 1.18
C ASN A 421 13.13 -4.36 1.52
N HIS A 422 13.42 -5.25 2.46
CA HIS A 422 14.76 -5.45 3.02
C HIS A 422 15.85 -5.66 1.95
N ASP A 423 15.56 -6.42 0.89
CA ASP A 423 16.46 -6.66 -0.24
C ASP A 423 16.92 -5.39 -0.95
N LYS A 424 16.03 -4.39 -1.07
CA LYS A 424 16.33 -3.11 -1.72
C LYS A 424 17.25 -2.24 -0.88
N TYR A 425 17.14 -2.33 0.44
CA TYR A 425 17.84 -1.44 1.38
C TYR A 425 19.12 -2.04 1.94
N ASN A 426 19.43 -3.32 1.66
CA ASN A 426 20.67 -3.98 2.08
C ASN A 426 20.93 -3.81 3.59
N LEU A 427 19.91 -4.14 4.38
CA LEU A 427 19.92 -3.96 5.83
C LEU A 427 21.09 -4.75 6.44
N LYS A 428 21.85 -4.14 7.35
CA LYS A 428 23.03 -4.77 7.97
C LYS A 428 23.13 -4.44 9.45
N GLY A 429 23.75 -5.34 10.21
CA GLY A 429 23.92 -5.20 11.64
C GLY A 429 22.67 -5.62 12.42
N THR A 430 22.68 -5.31 13.72
CA THR A 430 21.58 -5.64 14.63
C THR A 430 20.63 -4.49 14.86
N THR A 431 21.04 -3.26 14.56
CA THR A 431 20.21 -2.05 14.70
C THR A 431 20.46 -1.18 13.48
N ILE A 432 19.37 -0.69 12.90
CA ILE A 432 19.41 0.40 11.93
C ILE A 432 18.34 1.41 12.30
N TYR A 433 18.56 2.63 11.87
CA TYR A 433 17.55 3.67 11.91
C TYR A 433 17.09 3.98 10.50
N THR A 434 15.96 4.64 10.39
CA THR A 434 15.35 5.03 9.13
C THR A 434 14.97 6.48 9.21
N ASP A 435 15.05 7.18 8.09
CA ASP A 435 14.62 8.56 7.97
C ASP A 435 13.31 8.61 7.18
N THR A 436 12.24 9.04 7.86
CA THR A 436 10.87 9.04 7.34
C THR A 436 10.72 9.97 6.13
N ALA A 437 11.43 11.09 6.11
CA ALA A 437 11.30 12.07 5.03
C ALA A 437 12.01 11.62 3.75
N SER A 438 13.23 11.11 3.89
CA SER A 438 14.07 10.65 2.78
C SER A 438 13.85 9.19 2.39
N LYS A 439 13.08 8.43 3.20
CA LYS A 439 12.83 6.99 3.02
C LYS A 439 14.14 6.20 2.90
N SER A 440 15.12 6.53 3.75
CA SER A 440 16.48 5.98 3.70
C SER A 440 16.86 5.27 5.00
N VAL A 441 17.90 4.44 4.93
CA VAL A 441 18.48 3.74 6.09
C VAL A 441 19.66 4.55 6.61
N ILE A 442 19.69 4.76 7.93
CA ILE A 442 20.77 5.38 8.67
C ILE A 442 21.46 4.30 9.52
N PRO A 443 22.74 3.99 9.27
CA PRO A 443 23.53 3.12 10.14
C PRO A 443 23.56 3.61 11.60
N GLU A 444 23.61 2.69 12.57
CA GLU A 444 23.61 3.02 14.01
C GLU A 444 24.75 3.98 14.42
N ASP A 445 25.92 3.87 13.79
CA ASP A 445 27.09 4.73 14.04
C ASP A 445 26.94 6.16 13.49
N GLU A 446 26.06 6.37 12.51
CA GLU A 446 25.76 7.70 11.97
C GLU A 446 24.63 8.41 12.74
N TYR A 447 23.72 7.64 13.35
CA TYR A 447 22.51 8.19 13.98
C TYR A 447 22.79 9.15 15.15
N TRP A 448 23.81 8.87 15.96
CA TRP A 448 24.14 9.65 17.15
C TRP A 448 25.09 10.83 16.89
N GLY A 449 25.61 10.96 15.67
CA GLY A 449 26.68 11.90 15.33
C GLY A 449 26.31 13.39 15.44
N GLU A 450 25.03 13.75 15.47
CA GLU A 450 24.59 15.15 15.45
C GLU A 450 23.85 15.61 16.73
N GLY A 451 23.34 14.68 17.57
CA GLY A 451 22.44 15.02 18.68
C GLY A 451 22.99 14.83 20.10
N GLU A 452 23.98 13.96 20.32
CA GLU A 452 24.50 13.70 21.68
C GLU A 452 25.23 14.90 22.30
N ALA A 453 25.75 15.82 21.47
CA ALA A 453 26.43 17.02 21.97
C ALA A 453 25.49 17.97 22.75
N GLU A 454 24.17 17.90 22.53
CA GLU A 454 23.20 18.77 23.20
C GLU A 454 22.55 18.11 24.43
N ALA A 455 22.33 16.79 24.43
CA ALA A 455 21.69 16.10 25.54
C ALA A 455 22.59 15.98 26.79
N GLU A 456 23.91 15.85 26.62
CA GLU A 456 24.85 15.86 27.76
C GLU A 456 24.92 17.26 28.40
N ALA A 457 24.67 18.34 27.64
CA ALA A 457 24.75 19.72 28.12
C ALA A 457 23.56 20.14 29.01
N GLU A 458 22.42 19.43 28.97
CA GLU A 458 21.26 19.72 29.81
C GLU A 458 21.18 18.87 31.10
N SER A 459 22.13 17.95 31.29
CA SER A 459 22.17 17.05 32.45
C SER A 459 23.19 17.43 33.53
N GLU A 460 24.00 18.48 33.30
CA GLU A 460 24.89 19.12 34.29
C GLU A 460 24.27 20.41 34.85
#